data_AF-A0A3L6DGK0-F1
#
_entry.id   AF-A0A3L6DGK0-F1
#
_cell.length_a   1.000
_cell.length_b   1.000
_cell.length_c   1.000
_cell.angle_alpha   90.00
_cell.angle_beta   90.00
_cell.angle_gamma   90.00
#
_symmetry.space_group_name_H-M   'P 1'
#
loop_
_entity.id
_entity.type
_entity.pdbx_description
1 polymer ?
#
loop_
_entity_poly.entity_id
_entity_poly.type
_entity_poly.pdbx_seq_one_letter_code
_entity_poly.pdbx_strand_id
1 'polypeptide(L)'
;MMRPSPPRRLFLAAPFLILLLLTLLSPPRAAAAGGSSAWVALRGAAGSRKASPAEQEGAAAGLLRRLLPFHSGSFSFQIDSKGGVCGQSSCFRISNVVDGSGKGGAEILIQGTTAVELASGLHWYLKYWCGAHISWDKTGGAQLASIPSPGSLPRVQGKGVKIERPVPWNYYQNVVTSSYSFVWWDWKRWEKEIDWMALQGINLPLAFTGQESIWQKVFKSFNVTDRDLDDFFGGPAFLAWARMGNLHGWGGPLSQNWLDQQLALQKKILSRMIELGMVPGTLLFYCLKLLFFNL
;
A
#
# COMPACT_ATOMS: atom_id res chain seq x y z
N MET A 1 27.25 -5.81 -42.45
CA MET A 1 27.33 -7.25 -42.79
C MET A 1 26.52 -8.03 -41.76
N MET A 2 25.28 -8.38 -42.11
CA MET A 2 24.41 -9.23 -41.30
C MET A 2 24.79 -10.71 -41.56
N ARG A 3 24.96 -11.51 -40.50
CA ARG A 3 25.00 -12.97 -40.63
C ARG A 3 23.58 -13.52 -40.52
N PRO A 4 23.18 -14.49 -41.36
CA PRO A 4 21.86 -15.10 -41.26
C PRO A 4 21.78 -16.03 -40.03
N SER A 5 20.66 -15.94 -39.32
CA SER A 5 20.27 -16.85 -38.24
C SER A 5 19.93 -18.25 -38.79
N PRO A 6 20.32 -19.35 -38.11
CA PRO A 6 20.01 -20.70 -38.56
C PRO A 6 18.52 -21.04 -38.34
N PRO A 7 17.96 -22.02 -39.07
CA PRO A 7 16.54 -22.35 -38.99
C PRO A 7 16.20 -22.99 -37.65
N ARG A 8 15.21 -22.43 -36.94
CA ARG A 8 14.65 -23.03 -35.73
C ARG A 8 13.86 -24.29 -36.12
N ARG A 9 14.30 -25.44 -35.62
CA ARG A 9 13.54 -26.69 -35.67
C ARG A 9 12.26 -26.51 -34.83
N LEU A 10 11.08 -26.56 -35.45
CA LEU A 10 9.80 -26.71 -34.74
C LEU A 10 9.79 -28.06 -34.05
N PHE A 11 10.07 -28.10 -32.75
CA PHE A 11 9.77 -29.26 -31.91
C PHE A 11 8.65 -28.89 -30.94
N LEU A 12 7.48 -29.52 -31.18
CA LEU A 12 6.45 -29.90 -30.22
C LEU A 12 5.98 -28.85 -29.20
N ALA A 13 5.25 -27.83 -29.68
CA ALA A 13 4.40 -26.95 -28.85
C ALA A 13 2.93 -27.42 -28.78
N ALA A 14 2.61 -28.62 -29.28
CA ALA A 14 1.23 -29.10 -29.38
C ALA A 14 0.52 -29.39 -28.04
N PRO A 15 1.16 -29.97 -27.00
CA PRO A 15 0.44 -30.24 -25.75
C PRO A 15 0.23 -28.97 -24.90
N PHE A 16 1.08 -27.95 -25.04
CA PHE A 16 0.95 -26.68 -24.32
C PHE A 16 -0.17 -25.78 -24.89
N LEU A 17 -0.35 -25.76 -26.22
CA LEU A 17 -1.45 -25.01 -26.84
C LEU A 17 -2.81 -25.59 -26.45
N ILE A 18 -2.93 -26.92 -26.35
CA ILE A 18 -4.19 -27.60 -26.03
C ILE A 18 -4.61 -27.35 -24.58
N LEU A 19 -3.67 -27.30 -23.62
CA LEU A 19 -3.98 -26.97 -22.22
C LEU A 19 -4.39 -25.49 -22.05
N LEU A 20 -3.81 -24.58 -22.85
CA LEU A 20 -4.17 -23.16 -22.87
C LEU A 20 -5.54 -22.92 -23.55
N LEU A 21 -5.87 -23.68 -24.59
CA LEU A 21 -7.17 -23.61 -25.28
C LEU A 21 -8.31 -24.23 -24.45
N LEU A 22 -8.06 -25.32 -23.70
CA LEU A 22 -9.07 -25.94 -22.84
C LEU A 22 -9.43 -25.09 -21.60
N THR A 23 -8.53 -24.20 -21.17
CA THR A 23 -8.82 -23.22 -20.10
C THR A 23 -9.56 -21.98 -20.60
N LEU A 24 -9.49 -21.67 -21.91
CA LEU A 24 -10.21 -20.56 -22.56
C LEU A 24 -11.63 -20.93 -23.04
N LEU A 25 -11.92 -22.23 -23.22
CA LEU A 25 -13.22 -22.74 -23.72
C LEU A 25 -14.23 -23.08 -22.60
N SER A 26 -13.85 -22.96 -21.33
CA SER A 26 -14.80 -23.04 -20.22
C SER A 26 -15.38 -21.65 -19.98
N PRO A 27 -16.65 -21.36 -20.35
CA PRO A 27 -17.23 -20.07 -20.03
C PRO A 27 -17.20 -19.89 -18.51
N PRO A 28 -16.72 -18.75 -17.97
CA PRO A 28 -16.83 -18.49 -16.55
C PRO A 28 -18.32 -18.43 -16.24
N ARG A 29 -18.83 -19.46 -15.59
CA ARG A 29 -20.16 -19.48 -14.96
C ARG A 29 -20.12 -18.59 -13.70
N ALA A 30 -19.70 -17.34 -13.88
CA ALA A 30 -19.62 -16.29 -12.87
C ALA A 30 -19.35 -14.93 -13.55
N ALA A 31 -20.00 -14.64 -14.66
CA ALA A 31 -19.93 -13.34 -15.33
C ALA A 31 -21.33 -12.71 -15.46
N ALA A 32 -22.07 -12.63 -14.35
CA ALA A 32 -23.28 -11.83 -14.23
C ALA A 32 -23.72 -11.71 -12.75
N ALA A 33 -22.84 -11.23 -11.87
CA ALA A 33 -23.24 -10.77 -10.54
C ALA A 33 -22.26 -9.69 -10.07
N GLY A 34 -22.48 -8.46 -10.54
CA GLY A 34 -21.93 -7.29 -9.86
C GLY A 34 -22.55 -7.24 -8.46
N GLY A 35 -21.76 -7.58 -7.43
CA GLY A 35 -22.23 -7.68 -6.06
C GLY A 35 -21.15 -8.20 -5.13
N SER A 36 -21.34 -8.00 -3.83
CA SER A 36 -20.38 -8.22 -2.74
C SER A 36 -19.63 -9.58 -2.72
N SER A 37 -20.07 -10.59 -3.46
CA SER A 37 -19.55 -11.96 -3.47
C SER A 37 -18.15 -12.12 -4.08
N ALA A 38 -17.86 -11.46 -5.21
CA ALA A 38 -16.51 -11.46 -5.78
C ALA A 38 -15.47 -10.80 -4.85
N TRP A 39 -15.93 -9.87 -4.02
CA TRP A 39 -15.10 -9.09 -3.09
C TRP A 39 -14.92 -9.75 -1.73
N VAL A 40 -15.93 -10.46 -1.23
CA VAL A 40 -15.78 -11.39 -0.09
C VAL A 40 -14.82 -12.52 -0.47
N ALA A 41 -14.87 -13.00 -1.72
CA ALA A 41 -13.88 -13.93 -2.26
C ALA A 41 -12.48 -13.29 -2.38
N LEU A 42 -12.35 -12.03 -2.81
CA LEU A 42 -11.06 -11.32 -2.81
C LEU A 42 -10.51 -11.11 -1.39
N ARG A 43 -11.34 -10.74 -0.40
CA ARG A 43 -10.91 -10.64 1.02
C ARG A 43 -10.55 -12.00 1.62
N GLY A 44 -11.34 -13.03 1.32
CA GLY A 44 -11.11 -14.41 1.79
C GLY A 44 -9.92 -15.08 1.12
N ALA A 45 -9.65 -14.78 -0.15
CA ALA A 45 -8.49 -15.27 -0.89
C ALA A 45 -7.20 -14.48 -0.55
N ALA A 46 -7.32 -13.20 -0.17
CA ALA A 46 -6.19 -12.35 0.19
C ALA A 46 -5.46 -12.80 1.45
N GLY A 47 -6.07 -13.60 2.34
CA GLY A 47 -5.43 -14.08 3.57
C GLY A 47 -4.72 -12.99 4.38
N SER A 48 -5.11 -11.72 4.18
CA SER A 48 -4.35 -10.58 4.63
C SER A 48 -4.44 -10.54 6.14
N ARG A 49 -3.31 -10.65 6.83
CA ARG A 49 -3.20 -10.27 8.24
C ARG A 49 -3.92 -8.93 8.40
N LYS A 50 -4.92 -8.88 9.28
CA LYS A 50 -5.58 -7.64 9.66
C LYS A 50 -4.94 -7.17 10.95
N ALA A 51 -4.42 -5.94 10.95
CA ALA A 51 -3.92 -5.33 12.17
C ALA A 51 -5.06 -5.16 13.18
N SER A 52 -4.77 -5.53 14.43
CA SER A 52 -5.66 -5.30 15.57
C SER A 52 -5.91 -3.79 15.78
N PRO A 53 -6.99 -3.42 16.48
CA PRO A 53 -7.25 -2.02 16.85
C PRO A 53 -6.03 -1.33 17.49
N ALA A 54 -5.38 -1.98 18.45
CA ALA A 54 -4.21 -1.43 19.16
C ALA A 54 -2.99 -1.24 18.23
N GLU A 55 -2.75 -2.17 17.30
CA GLU A 55 -1.68 -2.01 16.29
C GLU A 55 -1.96 -0.81 15.38
N GLN A 56 -3.22 -0.62 14.97
CA GLN A 56 -3.62 0.52 14.12
C GLN A 56 -3.51 1.86 14.86
N GLU A 57 -3.98 1.93 16.11
CA GLU A 57 -3.84 3.12 16.97
C GLU A 57 -2.35 3.46 17.17
N GLY A 58 -1.52 2.44 17.43
CA GLY A 58 -0.07 2.58 17.54
C GLY A 58 0.58 3.07 16.24
N ALA A 59 0.12 2.58 15.08
CA ALA A 59 0.60 3.01 13.76
C ALA A 59 0.26 4.49 13.50
N ALA A 60 -0.97 4.92 13.82
CA ALA A 60 -1.40 6.32 13.71
C ALA A 60 -0.60 7.24 14.66
N ALA A 61 -0.38 6.81 15.91
CA ALA A 61 0.47 7.53 16.86
C ALA A 61 1.94 7.60 16.39
N GLY A 62 2.44 6.53 15.78
CA GLY A 62 3.78 6.50 15.18
C GLY A 62 3.91 7.49 14.02
N LEU A 63 2.88 7.59 13.16
CA LEU A 63 2.81 8.58 12.10
C LEU A 63 2.82 10.01 12.67
N LEU A 64 1.98 10.28 13.66
CA LEU A 64 1.97 11.57 14.36
C LEU A 64 3.36 11.92 14.91
N ARG A 65 4.04 10.97 15.56
CA ARG A 65 5.38 11.20 16.11
C ARG A 65 6.41 11.56 15.05
N ARG A 66 6.32 10.97 13.85
CA ARG A 66 7.21 11.31 12.72
C ARG A 66 6.89 12.68 12.12
N LEU A 67 5.61 13.06 12.10
CA LEU A 67 5.15 14.33 11.53
C LEU A 67 5.33 15.53 12.48
N LEU A 68 4.96 15.36 13.76
CA LEU A 68 4.95 16.36 14.82
C LEU A 68 5.47 15.74 16.14
N PRO A 69 6.80 15.57 16.30
CA PRO A 69 7.37 14.87 17.46
C PRO A 69 6.92 15.43 18.81
N PHE A 70 6.83 16.76 18.92
CA PHE A 70 6.45 17.47 20.14
C PHE A 70 4.96 17.40 20.48
N HIS A 71 4.11 16.97 19.53
CA HIS A 71 2.66 16.89 19.70
C HIS A 71 2.16 15.46 19.96
N SER A 72 3.08 14.49 20.15
CA SER A 72 2.73 13.09 20.36
C SER A 72 1.75 12.87 21.52
N GLY A 73 1.80 13.73 22.55
CA GLY A 73 0.87 13.68 23.69
C GLY A 73 -0.39 14.53 23.53
N SER A 74 -0.47 15.40 22.51
CA SER A 74 -1.62 16.29 22.29
C SER A 74 -2.81 15.61 21.60
N PHE A 75 -2.60 14.43 21.01
CA PHE A 75 -3.63 13.71 20.28
C PHE A 75 -3.83 12.31 20.86
N SER A 76 -5.08 11.88 20.95
CA SER A 76 -5.48 10.51 21.25
C SER A 76 -6.16 9.89 20.03
N PHE A 77 -5.83 8.64 19.73
CA PHE A 77 -6.38 7.88 18.61
C PHE A 77 -7.15 6.68 19.12
N GLN A 78 -8.34 6.44 18.56
CA GLN A 78 -9.17 5.31 18.96
C GLN A 78 -9.91 4.68 17.78
N ILE A 79 -9.77 3.37 17.61
CA ILE A 79 -10.52 2.62 16.61
C ILE A 79 -11.94 2.38 17.11
N ASP A 80 -12.93 2.76 16.30
CA ASP A 80 -14.35 2.52 16.56
C ASP A 80 -14.74 1.05 16.26
N SER A 81 -14.23 0.14 17.08
CA SER A 81 -14.40 -1.31 16.89
C SER A 81 -15.85 -1.77 17.04
N LYS A 82 -16.68 -1.00 17.73
CA LYS A 82 -18.09 -1.35 18.03
C LYS A 82 -19.09 -0.59 17.15
N GLY A 83 -18.62 0.28 16.25
CA GLY A 83 -19.48 1.08 15.37
C GLY A 83 -20.30 2.14 16.11
N GLY A 84 -19.87 2.58 17.30
CA GLY A 84 -20.58 3.57 18.09
C GLY A 84 -20.52 4.99 17.50
N VAL A 85 -19.57 5.25 16.60
CA VAL A 85 -19.34 6.55 15.97
C VAL A 85 -19.68 6.50 14.48
N CYS A 86 -19.14 5.51 13.78
CA CYS A 86 -19.25 5.39 12.34
C CYS A 86 -20.37 4.46 11.87
N GLY A 87 -20.98 3.67 12.77
CA GLY A 87 -21.99 2.70 12.40
C GLY A 87 -21.44 1.68 11.41
N GLN A 88 -22.03 1.62 10.22
CA GLN A 88 -21.61 0.73 9.12
C GLN A 88 -20.71 1.41 8.08
N SER A 89 -20.54 2.74 8.16
CA SER A 89 -19.72 3.52 7.23
C SER A 89 -18.26 3.54 7.65
N SER A 90 -17.32 3.68 6.70
CA SER A 90 -15.95 4.10 7.01
C SER A 90 -15.94 5.59 7.32
N CYS A 91 -15.46 6.00 8.50
CA CYS A 91 -15.50 7.39 8.92
C CYS A 91 -14.37 7.73 9.92
N PHE A 92 -14.15 9.03 10.12
CA PHE A 92 -13.46 9.54 11.30
C PHE A 92 -14.29 10.60 12.00
N ARG A 93 -14.05 10.78 13.30
CA ARG A 93 -14.59 11.85 14.11
C ARG A 93 -13.49 12.53 14.90
N ILE A 94 -13.52 13.86 14.93
CA ILE A 94 -12.59 14.71 15.67
C ILE A 94 -13.38 15.42 16.77
N SER A 95 -12.92 15.32 18.01
CA SER A 95 -13.53 16.01 19.17
C SER A 95 -12.46 16.43 20.18
N ASN A 96 -12.81 17.29 21.12
CA ASN A 96 -11.93 17.55 22.25
C ASN A 96 -11.97 16.37 23.23
N VAL A 97 -10.87 16.13 23.95
CA VAL A 97 -10.87 15.21 25.09
C VAL A 97 -11.69 15.83 26.23
N VAL A 98 -12.56 15.02 26.85
CA VAL A 98 -13.55 15.48 27.84
C VAL A 98 -12.96 15.64 29.25
N ASP A 99 -11.87 14.94 29.54
CA ASP A 99 -11.27 14.93 30.87
C ASP A 99 -10.27 16.07 31.09
N GLY A 100 -10.51 16.82 32.17
CA GLY A 100 -9.64 17.85 32.73
C GLY A 100 -8.32 17.32 33.30
N SER A 101 -7.64 16.44 32.56
CA SER A 101 -6.23 16.18 32.80
C SER A 101 -5.49 17.52 32.66
N GLY A 102 -4.88 17.95 33.77
CA GLY A 102 -4.18 19.23 33.86
C GLY A 102 -3.12 19.39 32.77
N LYS A 103 -2.53 20.59 32.70
CA LYS A 103 -1.46 20.97 31.76
C LYS A 103 -0.59 19.77 31.35
N GLY A 104 -0.78 19.25 30.13
CA GLY A 104 0.01 18.14 29.57
C GLY A 104 -0.74 16.90 29.06
N GLY A 105 -2.06 16.82 29.19
CA GLY A 105 -2.88 15.74 28.61
C GLY A 105 -3.24 15.94 27.13
N ALA A 106 -3.80 14.90 26.51
CA ALA A 106 -4.29 14.98 25.13
C ALA A 106 -5.42 16.01 24.99
N GLU A 107 -5.34 16.83 23.96
CA GLU A 107 -6.28 17.91 23.69
C GLU A 107 -7.37 17.45 22.71
N ILE A 108 -6.97 16.68 21.70
CA ILE A 108 -7.81 16.25 20.58
C ILE A 108 -7.92 14.73 20.56
N LEU A 109 -9.16 14.23 20.50
CA LEU A 109 -9.49 12.83 20.26
C LEU A 109 -9.90 12.65 18.80
N ILE A 110 -9.26 11.69 18.13
CA ILE A 110 -9.63 11.26 16.80
C ILE A 110 -10.06 9.80 16.86
N GLN A 111 -11.32 9.56 16.50
CA GLN A 111 -11.89 8.22 16.41
C GLN A 111 -12.08 7.84 14.95
N GLY A 112 -11.92 6.58 14.58
CA GLY A 112 -12.11 6.17 13.18
C GLY A 112 -12.19 4.66 12.97
N THR A 113 -12.58 4.24 11.77
CA THR A 113 -12.77 2.81 11.46
C THR A 113 -11.48 2.04 11.23
N THR A 114 -10.44 2.70 10.71
CA THR A 114 -9.09 2.15 10.51
C THR A 114 -8.04 3.22 10.80
N ALA A 115 -6.77 2.84 10.86
CA ALA A 115 -5.68 3.80 11.01
C ALA A 115 -5.59 4.82 9.86
N VAL A 116 -6.00 4.48 8.63
CA VAL A 116 -6.12 5.45 7.54
C VAL A 116 -7.16 6.51 7.87
N GLU A 117 -8.30 6.16 8.45
CA GLU A 117 -9.29 7.15 8.89
C GLU A 117 -8.77 8.00 10.05
N LEU A 118 -8.03 7.41 10.99
CA LEU A 118 -7.38 8.15 12.07
C LEU A 118 -6.37 9.19 11.53
N ALA A 119 -5.51 8.78 10.60
CA ALA A 119 -4.54 9.66 9.95
C ALA A 119 -5.23 10.73 9.09
N SER A 120 -6.31 10.38 8.40
CA SER A 120 -7.12 11.35 7.63
C SER A 120 -7.77 12.38 8.56
N GLY A 121 -8.26 11.97 9.73
CA GLY A 121 -8.78 12.86 10.75
C GLY A 121 -7.71 13.80 11.31
N LEU A 122 -6.49 13.31 11.52
CA LEU A 122 -5.35 14.15 11.90
C LEU A 122 -5.06 15.18 10.81
N HIS A 123 -4.94 14.75 9.55
CA HIS A 123 -4.70 15.66 8.43
C HIS A 123 -5.80 16.71 8.30
N TRP A 124 -7.07 16.30 8.44
CA TRP A 124 -8.22 17.22 8.40
C TRP A 124 -8.12 18.27 9.50
N TYR A 125 -7.84 17.87 10.74
CA TYR A 125 -7.67 18.79 11.84
C TYR A 125 -6.53 19.79 11.58
N LEU A 126 -5.34 19.29 11.20
CA LEU A 126 -4.18 20.12 10.91
C LEU A 126 -4.45 21.12 9.77
N LYS A 127 -5.17 20.70 8.73
CA LYS A 127 -5.52 21.55 7.59
C LYS A 127 -6.52 22.65 7.96
N TYR A 128 -7.63 22.28 8.60
CA TYR A 128 -8.78 23.18 8.78
C TYR A 128 -8.74 23.98 10.09
N TRP A 129 -8.10 23.47 11.14
CA TRP A 129 -7.98 24.18 12.42
C TRP A 129 -6.60 24.81 12.61
N CYS A 130 -5.53 24.15 12.15
CA CYS A 130 -4.17 24.67 12.32
C CYS A 130 -3.61 25.37 11.07
N GLY A 131 -4.32 25.38 9.94
CA GLY A 131 -3.84 26.00 8.69
C GLY A 131 -2.59 25.34 8.09
N ALA A 132 -2.29 24.10 8.45
CA ALA A 132 -1.12 23.38 7.97
C ALA A 132 -1.34 22.79 6.57
N HIS A 133 -0.24 22.56 5.85
CA HIS A 133 -0.25 21.91 4.54
C HIS A 133 0.78 20.78 4.49
N ILE A 134 0.45 19.66 3.83
CA ILE A 134 1.33 18.50 3.71
C ILE A 134 1.32 18.01 2.25
N SER A 135 2.46 18.14 1.58
CA SER A 135 2.70 17.62 0.24
C SER A 135 4.01 16.84 0.16
N TRP A 136 4.40 16.39 -1.03
CA TRP A 136 5.75 15.88 -1.25
C TRP A 136 6.81 16.97 -1.06
N ASP A 137 8.01 16.56 -0.66
CA ASP A 137 9.16 17.44 -0.47
C ASP A 137 9.43 18.32 -1.72
N LYS A 138 9.27 17.76 -2.93
CA LYS A 138 9.47 18.49 -4.20
C LYS A 138 8.35 19.48 -4.57
N THR A 139 7.20 19.43 -3.90
CA THR A 139 6.02 20.26 -4.22
C THR A 139 5.66 21.24 -3.10
N GLY A 140 6.56 21.47 -2.14
CA GLY A 140 6.33 22.36 -0.99
C GLY A 140 6.48 21.72 0.38
N GLY A 141 6.63 20.39 0.44
CA GLY A 141 6.84 19.65 1.68
C GLY A 141 5.72 19.81 2.71
N ALA A 142 6.08 19.74 3.99
CA ALA A 142 5.16 19.94 5.10
C ALA A 142 5.32 21.35 5.68
N GLN A 143 4.31 22.19 5.50
CA GLN A 143 4.20 23.53 6.07
C GLN A 143 3.45 23.45 7.39
N LEU A 144 4.20 23.30 8.48
CA LEU A 144 3.69 22.98 9.81
C LEU A 144 3.82 24.14 10.82
N ALA A 145 4.40 25.28 10.40
CA ALA A 145 4.72 26.40 11.29
C ALA A 145 3.51 27.08 11.93
N SER A 146 2.33 26.95 11.34
CA SER A 146 1.07 27.50 11.87
C SER A 146 0.46 26.64 12.98
N ILE A 147 0.99 25.44 13.24
CA ILE A 147 0.46 24.54 14.27
C ILE A 147 0.85 25.09 15.66
N PRO A 148 -0.14 25.40 16.52
CA PRO A 148 0.16 25.89 17.86
C PRO A 148 0.94 24.89 18.70
N SER A 149 1.64 25.39 19.73
CA SER A 149 2.34 24.53 20.68
C SER A 149 1.37 23.62 21.44
N PRO A 150 1.83 22.45 21.93
CA PRO A 150 1.03 21.60 22.81
C PRO A 150 0.42 22.39 23.97
N GLY A 151 -0.86 22.15 24.25
CA GLY A 151 -1.67 22.87 25.23
C GLY A 151 -2.36 24.13 24.68
N SER A 152 -2.14 24.48 23.42
CA SER A 152 -2.77 25.63 22.74
C SER A 152 -3.44 25.24 21.41
N LEU A 153 -3.71 23.95 21.19
CA LEU A 153 -4.35 23.49 19.97
C LEU A 153 -5.79 24.02 19.86
N PRO A 154 -6.26 24.45 18.67
CA PRO A 154 -7.60 25.01 18.51
C PRO A 154 -8.70 24.01 18.88
N ARG A 155 -9.58 24.39 19.81
CA ARG A 155 -10.68 23.53 20.24
C ARG A 155 -11.71 23.33 19.13
N VAL A 156 -12.23 22.11 19.03
CA VAL A 156 -13.34 21.78 18.13
C VAL A 156 -14.66 22.19 18.78
N GLN A 157 -15.51 22.93 18.06
CA GLN A 157 -16.78 23.40 18.63
C GLN A 157 -17.84 22.27 18.72
N GLY A 158 -18.77 22.42 19.67
CA GLY A 158 -19.91 21.52 19.82
C GLY A 158 -19.52 20.07 20.15
N LYS A 159 -20.21 19.10 19.52
CA LYS A 159 -20.00 17.66 19.74
C LYS A 159 -18.83 17.08 18.92
N GLY A 160 -18.06 17.90 18.23
CA GLY A 160 -17.02 17.45 17.29
C GLY A 160 -17.52 17.33 15.84
N VAL A 161 -16.61 16.95 14.95
CA VAL A 161 -16.85 16.83 13.50
C VAL A 161 -16.67 15.39 13.07
N LYS A 162 -17.69 14.82 12.40
CA LYS A 162 -17.65 13.48 11.81
C LYS A 162 -17.63 13.60 10.30
N ILE A 163 -16.69 12.92 9.65
CA ILE A 163 -16.57 12.85 8.19
C ILE A 163 -16.64 11.39 7.76
N GLU A 164 -17.59 11.09 6.88
CA GLU A 164 -17.71 9.77 6.27
C GLU A 164 -16.96 9.72 4.95
N ARG A 165 -16.33 8.58 4.69
CA ARG A 165 -15.68 8.31 3.42
C ARG A 165 -16.77 8.14 2.35
N PRO A 166 -16.73 8.87 1.22
CA PRO A 166 -17.79 8.81 0.21
C PRO A 166 -17.75 7.54 -0.64
N VAL A 167 -16.59 6.87 -0.72
CA VAL A 167 -16.37 5.66 -1.52
C VAL A 167 -15.65 4.61 -0.70
N PRO A 168 -15.85 3.31 -0.93
CA PRO A 168 -15.18 2.27 -0.14
C PRO A 168 -13.66 2.24 -0.35
N TRP A 169 -13.17 2.65 -1.52
CA TRP A 169 -11.77 2.53 -1.90
C TRP A 169 -11.23 3.83 -2.48
N ASN A 170 -10.17 4.35 -1.86
CA ASN A 170 -9.33 5.41 -2.40
C ASN A 170 -8.03 4.77 -2.87
N TYR A 171 -7.93 4.62 -4.18
CA TYR A 171 -6.83 3.98 -4.86
C TYR A 171 -5.67 4.96 -5.10
N TYR A 172 -4.44 4.43 -5.12
CA TYR A 172 -3.26 5.23 -5.44
C TYR A 172 -2.21 4.42 -6.22
N GLN A 173 -1.49 5.15 -7.09
CA GLN A 173 -0.39 4.75 -7.98
C GLN A 173 -0.81 4.23 -9.37
N ASN A 174 0.10 4.33 -10.33
CA ASN A 174 0.03 3.58 -11.58
C ASN A 174 1.17 2.55 -11.58
N VAL A 175 1.03 1.45 -12.32
CA VAL A 175 2.11 0.46 -12.50
C VAL A 175 3.41 1.09 -12.97
N VAL A 176 3.33 2.12 -13.83
CA VAL A 176 4.51 2.83 -14.35
C VAL A 176 5.20 3.71 -13.31
N THR A 177 4.49 4.15 -12.26
CA THR A 177 5.06 4.99 -11.21
C THR A 177 6.20 4.26 -10.46
N SER A 178 6.14 2.92 -10.41
CA SER A 178 7.20 2.10 -9.82
C SER A 178 8.56 2.30 -10.50
N SER A 179 8.58 2.50 -11.82
CA SER A 179 9.79 2.74 -12.59
C SER A 179 10.15 4.23 -12.69
N TYR A 180 9.16 5.10 -12.91
CA TYR A 180 9.42 6.53 -13.12
C TYR A 180 9.75 7.30 -11.85
N SER A 181 9.29 6.83 -10.69
CA SER A 181 9.42 7.59 -9.44
C SER A 181 10.03 6.77 -8.31
N PHE A 182 9.62 5.51 -8.13
CA PHE A 182 9.92 4.77 -6.90
C PHE A 182 11.17 3.88 -6.98
N VAL A 183 11.72 3.65 -8.17
CA VAL A 183 12.79 2.66 -8.40
C VAL A 183 13.99 2.86 -7.48
N TRP A 184 14.38 4.11 -7.19
CA TRP A 184 15.53 4.43 -6.35
C TRP A 184 15.17 4.79 -4.90
N TRP A 185 13.93 4.55 -4.48
CA TRP A 185 13.50 4.86 -3.12
C TRP A 185 13.99 3.82 -2.12
N ASP A 186 14.57 4.32 -1.04
CA ASP A 186 14.87 3.52 0.14
C ASP A 186 13.67 3.43 1.08
N TRP A 187 13.84 2.73 2.21
CA TRP A 187 12.81 2.64 3.23
C TRP A 187 12.40 4.00 3.80
N LYS A 188 13.35 4.92 4.01
CA LYS A 188 13.07 6.23 4.59
C LYS A 188 12.12 7.03 3.70
N ARG A 189 12.29 6.98 2.38
CA ARG A 189 11.36 7.63 1.45
C ARG A 189 10.02 6.90 1.34
N TRP A 190 10.01 5.57 1.36
CA TRP A 190 8.76 4.78 1.37
C TRP A 190 7.93 5.00 2.62
N GLU A 191 8.56 5.08 3.80
CA GLU A 191 7.88 5.38 5.06
C GLU A 191 7.14 6.72 5.00
N LYS A 192 7.80 7.77 4.49
CA LYS A 192 7.16 9.07 4.24
C LYS A 192 6.00 8.97 3.25
N GLU A 193 6.13 8.17 2.18
CA GLU A 193 5.05 8.02 1.19
C GLU A 193 3.82 7.35 1.82
N ILE A 194 4.03 6.28 2.59
CA ILE A 194 2.94 5.53 3.21
C ILE A 194 2.24 6.39 4.28
N ASP A 195 2.99 7.19 5.04
CA ASP A 195 2.41 8.17 5.95
C ASP A 195 1.57 9.21 5.20
N TRP A 196 2.09 9.74 4.09
CA TRP A 196 1.35 10.66 3.22
C TRP A 196 0.08 10.01 2.65
N MET A 197 0.16 8.76 2.17
CA MET A 197 -1.00 7.98 1.70
C MET A 197 -2.08 7.91 2.78
N ALA A 198 -1.72 7.61 4.03
CA ALA A 198 -2.66 7.53 5.15
C ALA A 198 -3.31 8.89 5.47
N LEU A 199 -2.52 9.98 5.48
CA LEU A 199 -3.03 11.35 5.66
C LEU A 199 -4.00 11.76 4.54
N GLN A 200 -3.78 11.31 3.30
CA GLN A 200 -4.69 11.55 2.17
C GLN A 200 -5.88 10.58 2.11
N GLY A 201 -5.99 9.65 3.06
CA GLY A 201 -7.09 8.69 3.11
C GLY A 201 -7.01 7.57 2.07
N ILE A 202 -5.84 7.28 1.52
CA ILE A 202 -5.63 6.16 0.61
C ILE A 202 -5.69 4.85 1.39
N ASN A 203 -6.53 3.91 0.94
CA ASN A 203 -6.68 2.59 1.56
C ASN A 203 -6.46 1.41 0.59
N LEU A 204 -6.23 1.69 -0.69
CA LEU A 204 -5.94 0.67 -1.72
C LEU A 204 -4.70 1.08 -2.56
N PRO A 205 -3.49 1.15 -1.96
CA PRO A 205 -2.27 1.43 -2.71
C PRO A 205 -1.76 0.19 -3.43
N LEU A 206 -1.03 0.37 -4.53
CA LEU A 206 -0.28 -0.72 -5.15
C LEU A 206 1.03 -1.03 -4.39
N ALA A 207 1.46 -2.29 -4.44
CA ALA A 207 2.70 -2.76 -3.81
C ALA A 207 3.47 -3.72 -4.75
N PHE A 208 4.24 -3.16 -5.68
CA PHE A 208 4.96 -3.91 -6.73
C PHE A 208 6.46 -4.16 -6.44
N THR A 209 6.99 -3.65 -5.33
CA THR A 209 8.41 -3.79 -5.00
C THR A 209 8.77 -5.27 -4.81
N GLY A 210 9.92 -5.71 -5.36
CA GLY A 210 10.45 -7.06 -5.13
C GLY A 210 9.71 -8.22 -5.80
N GLN A 211 8.84 -7.97 -6.79
CA GLN A 211 8.13 -9.04 -7.53
C GLN A 211 9.09 -9.98 -8.27
N GLU A 212 10.20 -9.45 -8.77
CA GLU A 212 11.20 -10.22 -9.52
C GLU A 212 11.82 -11.31 -8.64
N SER A 213 12.00 -11.07 -7.34
CA SER A 213 12.52 -12.05 -6.38
C SER A 213 11.54 -13.23 -6.17
N ILE A 214 10.24 -12.99 -6.34
CA ILE A 214 9.22 -14.05 -6.29
C ILE A 214 9.23 -14.84 -7.60
N TRP A 215 9.30 -14.16 -8.74
CA TRP A 215 9.41 -14.80 -10.05
C TRP A 215 10.68 -15.63 -10.18
N GLN A 216 11.82 -15.15 -9.68
CA GLN A 216 13.07 -15.93 -9.66
C GLN A 216 12.88 -17.26 -8.92
N LYS A 217 12.19 -17.27 -7.77
CA LYS A 217 11.89 -18.50 -7.03
C LYS A 217 10.95 -19.43 -7.81
N VAL A 218 9.93 -18.86 -8.45
CA VAL A 218 9.01 -19.63 -9.31
C VAL A 218 9.81 -20.29 -10.44
N PHE A 219 10.61 -19.55 -11.19
CA PHE A 219 11.41 -20.12 -12.28
C PHE A 219 12.40 -21.19 -11.82
N LYS A 220 13.05 -20.99 -10.67
CA LYS A 220 13.95 -22.00 -10.08
C LYS A 220 13.21 -23.30 -9.73
N SER A 221 11.94 -23.23 -9.32
CA SER A 221 11.11 -24.43 -9.07
C SER A 221 10.83 -25.25 -10.34
N PHE A 222 10.99 -24.66 -11.53
CA PHE A 222 10.91 -25.31 -12.83
C PHE A 222 12.28 -25.62 -13.45
N ASN A 223 13.35 -25.63 -12.65
CA ASN A 223 14.73 -25.88 -13.08
C ASN A 223 15.27 -24.90 -14.15
N VAL A 224 14.72 -23.68 -14.21
CA VAL A 224 15.28 -22.60 -15.03
C VAL A 224 16.57 -22.10 -14.35
N THR A 225 17.67 -22.03 -15.11
CA THR A 225 18.96 -21.61 -14.54
C THR A 225 19.03 -20.09 -14.38
N ASP A 226 19.94 -19.60 -13.54
CA ASP A 226 20.16 -18.14 -13.41
C ASP A 226 20.56 -17.52 -14.76
N ARG A 227 21.35 -18.24 -15.57
CA ARG A 227 21.75 -17.82 -16.92
C ARG A 227 20.56 -17.69 -17.88
N ASP A 228 19.55 -18.55 -17.76
CA ASP A 228 18.34 -18.46 -18.58
C ASP A 228 17.47 -17.24 -18.19
N LEU A 229 17.68 -16.67 -16.99
CA LEU A 229 16.97 -15.49 -16.50
C LEU A 229 17.69 -14.17 -16.77
N ASP A 230 18.95 -14.18 -17.20
CA ASP A 230 19.75 -12.98 -17.44
C ASP A 230 19.06 -12.01 -18.41
N ASP A 231 18.43 -12.55 -19.46
CA ASP A 231 17.71 -11.78 -20.49
C ASP A 231 16.18 -11.71 -20.28
N PHE A 232 15.68 -12.26 -19.17
CA PHE A 232 14.25 -12.29 -18.86
C PHE A 232 13.79 -10.98 -18.21
N PHE A 233 14.42 -10.59 -17.09
CA PHE A 233 14.03 -9.38 -16.38
C PHE A 233 14.57 -8.12 -17.07
N GLY A 234 13.77 -7.05 -17.09
CA GLY A 234 14.27 -5.72 -17.43
C GLY A 234 15.14 -5.15 -16.32
N GLY A 235 15.91 -4.12 -16.63
CA GLY A 235 16.66 -3.34 -15.64
C GLY A 235 15.73 -2.61 -14.66
N PRO A 236 16.24 -2.14 -13.50
CA PRO A 236 15.43 -1.53 -12.45
C PRO A 236 14.48 -0.43 -12.94
N ALA A 237 14.98 0.48 -13.79
CA ALA A 237 14.22 1.61 -14.32
C ALA A 237 13.18 1.22 -15.39
N PHE A 238 13.14 -0.04 -15.81
CA PHE A 238 12.27 -0.54 -16.88
C PHE A 238 11.29 -1.63 -16.41
N LEU A 239 11.32 -1.97 -15.13
CA LEU A 239 10.52 -3.07 -14.56
C LEU A 239 9.01 -2.92 -14.75
N ALA A 240 8.46 -1.70 -14.76
CA ALA A 240 7.03 -1.52 -14.98
C ALA A 240 6.56 -2.12 -16.32
N TRP A 241 7.28 -1.84 -17.39
CA TRP A 241 6.96 -2.38 -18.72
C TRP A 241 7.35 -3.85 -18.85
N ALA A 242 8.42 -4.29 -18.17
CA ALA A 242 8.78 -5.70 -18.14
C ALA A 242 7.67 -6.55 -17.52
N ARG A 243 7.12 -6.11 -16.38
CA ARG A 243 5.99 -6.74 -15.68
C ARG A 243 4.72 -6.78 -16.53
N MET A 244 4.53 -5.81 -17.41
CA MET A 244 3.40 -5.76 -18.36
C MET A 244 3.64 -6.60 -19.62
N GLY A 245 4.80 -7.26 -19.77
CA GLY A 245 5.13 -8.07 -20.94
C GLY A 245 5.51 -7.26 -22.19
N ASN A 246 5.73 -5.94 -22.06
CA ASN A 246 6.08 -5.08 -23.19
C ASN A 246 7.57 -5.12 -23.54
N LEU A 247 8.43 -5.49 -22.58
CA LEU A 247 9.87 -5.60 -22.77
C LEU A 247 10.47 -6.72 -21.92
N HIS A 248 11.63 -7.22 -22.31
CA HIS A 248 12.45 -8.16 -21.54
C HIS A 248 13.93 -7.82 -21.76
N GLY A 249 14.78 -8.12 -20.77
CA GLY A 249 16.24 -7.93 -20.81
C GLY A 249 16.77 -6.48 -20.84
N TRP A 250 16.02 -5.51 -21.37
CA TRP A 250 16.52 -4.15 -21.56
C TRP A 250 16.94 -3.48 -20.24
N GLY A 251 18.21 -3.05 -20.17
CA GLY A 251 18.83 -2.44 -18.99
C GLY A 251 19.16 -3.42 -17.85
N GLY A 252 18.98 -4.72 -18.05
CA GLY A 252 19.37 -5.78 -17.14
C GLY A 252 20.83 -6.24 -17.32
N PRO A 253 21.23 -7.37 -16.70
CA PRO A 253 20.43 -8.20 -15.77
C PRO A 253 20.28 -7.54 -14.39
N LEU A 254 19.30 -8.02 -13.60
CA LEU A 254 19.18 -7.65 -12.19
C LEU A 254 20.20 -8.43 -11.35
N SER A 255 20.98 -7.74 -10.52
CA SER A 255 21.88 -8.43 -9.59
C SER A 255 21.10 -9.10 -8.45
N GLN A 256 21.65 -10.18 -7.89
CA GLN A 256 21.05 -10.85 -6.73
C GLN A 256 20.91 -9.88 -5.54
N ASN A 257 21.90 -9.00 -5.33
CA ASN A 257 21.84 -7.97 -4.29
C ASN A 257 20.63 -7.03 -4.47
N TRP A 258 20.30 -6.65 -5.71
CA TRP A 258 19.09 -5.87 -5.98
C TRP A 258 17.82 -6.63 -5.57
N LEU A 259 17.70 -7.89 -6.00
CA LEU A 259 16.54 -8.75 -5.68
C LEU A 259 16.34 -8.91 -4.18
N ASP A 260 17.42 -9.14 -3.44
CA ASP A 260 17.38 -9.33 -1.99
C ASP A 260 16.98 -8.02 -1.27
N GLN A 261 17.54 -6.89 -1.69
CA GLN A 261 17.20 -5.57 -1.14
C GLN A 261 15.75 -5.19 -1.41
N GLN A 262 15.25 -5.40 -2.63
CA GLN A 262 13.86 -5.09 -3.00
C GLN A 262 12.86 -5.99 -2.25
N LEU A 263 13.19 -7.27 -2.03
CA LEU A 263 12.37 -8.18 -1.24
C LEU A 263 12.30 -7.74 0.23
N ALA A 264 13.45 -7.38 0.82
CA ALA A 264 13.50 -6.87 2.19
C ALA A 264 12.71 -5.55 2.34
N LEU A 265 12.82 -4.65 1.35
CA LEU A 265 12.06 -3.41 1.31
C LEU A 265 10.55 -3.66 1.21
N GLN A 266 10.12 -4.56 0.34
CA GLN A 266 8.70 -4.90 0.18
C GLN A 266 8.06 -5.43 1.46
N LYS A 267 8.78 -6.27 2.22
CA LYS A 267 8.29 -6.76 3.52
C LYS A 267 8.00 -5.61 4.49
N LYS A 268 8.85 -4.58 4.52
CA LYS A 268 8.62 -3.37 5.34
C LYS A 268 7.43 -2.55 4.84
N ILE A 269 7.32 -2.36 3.52
CA ILE A 269 6.19 -1.64 2.88
C ILE A 269 4.87 -2.31 3.24
N LEU A 270 4.77 -3.62 3.03
CA LEU A 270 3.55 -4.37 3.32
C LEU A 270 3.19 -4.35 4.80
N SER A 271 4.18 -4.50 5.70
CA SER A 271 3.94 -4.42 7.15
C SER A 271 3.32 -3.07 7.53
N ARG A 272 3.90 -1.95 7.07
CA ARG A 272 3.39 -0.61 7.40
C ARG A 272 2.01 -0.33 6.78
N MET A 273 1.77 -0.77 5.54
CA MET A 273 0.46 -0.64 4.92
C MET A 273 -0.63 -1.39 5.72
N ILE A 274 -0.34 -2.63 6.15
CA ILE A 274 -1.25 -3.44 6.96
C ILE A 274 -1.48 -2.82 8.35
N GLU A 275 -0.40 -2.36 9.01
CA GLU A 275 -0.46 -1.64 10.30
C GLU A 275 -1.37 -0.41 10.22
N LEU A 276 -1.38 0.28 9.08
CA LEU A 276 -2.25 1.45 8.87
C LEU A 276 -3.68 1.07 8.42
N GLY A 277 -3.99 -0.21 8.21
CA GLY A 277 -5.30 -0.66 7.74
C GLY A 277 -5.52 -0.50 6.23
N MET A 278 -4.45 -0.33 5.45
CA MET A 278 -4.53 -0.35 3.99
C MET A 278 -4.62 -1.79 3.47
N VAL A 279 -5.19 -1.95 2.28
CA VAL A 279 -5.23 -3.20 1.53
C VAL A 279 -4.31 -3.07 0.32
N PRO A 280 -3.05 -3.56 0.38
CA PRO A 280 -2.13 -3.41 -0.73
C PRO A 280 -2.56 -4.26 -1.94
N GLY A 281 -2.76 -3.60 -3.08
CA GLY A 281 -2.96 -4.26 -4.36
C GLY A 281 -1.65 -4.85 -4.87
N THR A 282 -1.61 -6.17 -5.09
CA THR A 282 -0.47 -6.85 -5.71
C THR A 282 -0.90 -7.46 -7.04
N LEU A 283 0.01 -7.48 -8.02
CA LEU A 283 -0.26 -8.08 -9.34
C LEU A 283 -0.44 -9.61 -9.27
N LEU A 284 -0.18 -10.23 -8.11
CA LEU A 284 -0.10 -11.67 -7.92
C LEU A 284 -1.31 -12.29 -7.21
N PHE A 285 -2.51 -11.70 -7.31
CA PHE A 285 -3.71 -12.29 -6.68
C PHE A 285 -3.97 -13.75 -7.08
N TYR A 286 -3.44 -14.22 -8.22
CA TYR A 286 -3.56 -15.62 -8.64
C TYR A 286 -2.35 -16.53 -8.34
N CYS A 287 -1.13 -16.00 -8.16
CA CYS A 287 0.07 -16.84 -7.92
C CYS A 287 0.50 -16.91 -6.45
N LEU A 288 0.04 -15.99 -5.58
CA LEU A 288 0.60 -15.84 -4.22
C LEU A 288 0.09 -16.86 -3.19
N LYS A 289 -1.06 -17.52 -3.43
CA LYS A 289 -1.64 -18.48 -2.47
C LYS A 289 -0.72 -19.69 -2.20
N LEU A 290 0.27 -19.93 -3.08
CA LEU A 290 1.24 -21.01 -2.94
C LEU A 290 2.58 -20.59 -2.29
N LEU A 291 2.93 -19.31 -2.25
CA LEU A 291 4.32 -18.89 -1.99
C LEU A 291 4.55 -18.01 -0.76
N PHE A 292 3.54 -17.29 -0.26
CA PHE A 292 3.74 -16.36 0.86
C PHE A 292 3.35 -16.90 2.24
N PHE A 293 2.60 -18.01 2.31
CA PHE A 293 2.12 -18.57 3.58
C PHE A 293 2.72 -19.94 3.94
N ASN A 294 3.64 -20.45 3.12
CA ASN A 294 4.41 -21.68 3.39
C ASN A 294 5.93 -21.43 3.46
N LEU A 295 6.36 -20.17 3.68
CA LEU A 295 7.76 -19.78 3.91
C LEU A 295 7.87 -18.75 5.03
#